data_AF-A0A1Q5IU79-F1
#
_entry.id   AF-A0A1Q5IU79-F1
#
_cell.length_a   1.000
_cell.length_b   1.000
_cell.length_c   1.000
_cell.angle_alpha   90.00
_cell.angle_beta   90.00
_cell.angle_gamma   90.00
#
_symmetry.space_group_name_H-M   'P 1'
#
loop_
_entity.id
_entity.type
_entity.pdbx_description
1 polymer ?
#
loop_
_entity_poly.entity_id
_entity_poly.type
_entity_poly.pdbx_seq_one_letter_code
_entity_poly.pdbx_strand_id
1 'polypeptide(L)'
;MRNGLNISGVSELIHEIREKPEEALIDFRVTGHPARDGVATHVRTARHGSVRMARGFRVDQLSHRTRPQDAVTAAGRIDPLTSPYESALTALGACALITHVNGFTGRGVALDEIELTARAELPLDASGHAAAGAGLLGLAWRCTVTCGASDDVVQGVNRLVTAFSPNHRVFLDEADLTLRALVTRGDGRRETLTLPYAPAAAPDAGAPAADPALLEVHLRWEYGTEVHARTSLEHGGTRREGASVLVVDQSKQMLGIGKGPNPQELLLSAVCGELVGLVREETDRTGTPVDELHVASGGRLDIRGMQNVLREVPSRFHNLGFDLEVTSDADLDALAAVLTTALGRSVLLATLVRPNTIAIELGRPGAPDTEYLSSSAAAEAFRDELSRQQQEAARAAEAAASEAE
;
A
#
# COMPACT_ATOMS: atom_id res chain seq x y z
N MET A 1 -6.26 -19.22 20.17
CA MET A 1 -5.93 -17.82 19.82
C MET A 1 -4.48 -17.55 20.18
N ARG A 2 -3.76 -16.79 19.35
CA ARG A 2 -2.40 -16.28 19.65
C ARG A 2 -2.24 -14.94 18.95
N ASN A 3 -1.69 -13.94 19.64
CA ASN A 3 -1.58 -12.56 19.15
C ASN A 3 -2.91 -12.00 18.61
N GLY A 4 -4.04 -12.40 19.22
CA GLY A 4 -5.38 -12.01 18.77
C GLY A 4 -5.88 -12.67 17.48
N LEU A 5 -5.16 -13.64 16.93
CA LEU A 5 -5.55 -14.38 15.73
C LEU A 5 -6.00 -15.81 16.05
N ASN A 6 -6.96 -16.30 15.25
CA ASN A 6 -7.43 -17.69 15.32
C ASN A 6 -6.57 -18.60 14.45
N ILE A 7 -5.63 -19.32 15.06
CA ILE A 7 -4.71 -20.23 14.35
C ILE A 7 -5.47 -21.33 13.60
N SER A 8 -6.56 -21.88 14.15
CA SER A 8 -7.33 -22.92 13.46
C SER A 8 -7.96 -22.36 12.18
N GLY A 9 -8.48 -21.13 12.23
CA GLY A 9 -9.02 -20.43 11.07
C GLY A 9 -7.98 -20.16 9.99
N VAL A 10 -6.71 -19.89 10.35
CA VAL A 10 -5.61 -19.78 9.38
C VAL A 10 -5.39 -21.12 8.67
N SER A 11 -5.31 -22.21 9.43
CA SER A 11 -5.10 -23.55 8.87
C SER A 11 -6.25 -23.97 7.96
N GLU A 12 -7.49 -23.78 8.41
CA GLU A 12 -8.70 -24.05 7.62
C GLU A 12 -8.69 -23.27 6.31
N LEU A 13 -8.36 -21.97 6.35
CA LEU A 13 -8.22 -21.15 5.15
C LEU A 13 -7.13 -21.69 4.20
N ILE A 14 -5.97 -22.10 4.72
CA ILE A 14 -4.89 -22.68 3.89
C ILE A 14 -5.34 -23.99 3.22
N HIS A 15 -6.07 -24.85 3.94
CA HIS A 15 -6.65 -26.06 3.37
C HIS A 15 -7.68 -25.74 2.29
N GLU A 16 -8.58 -24.80 2.56
CA GLU A 16 -9.62 -24.39 1.62
C GLU A 16 -9.03 -23.86 0.31
N ILE A 17 -8.04 -22.96 0.36
CA ILE A 17 -7.45 -22.39 -0.86
C ILE A 17 -6.55 -23.35 -1.63
N ARG A 18 -6.09 -24.44 -1.00
CA ARG A 18 -5.41 -25.54 -1.69
C ARG A 18 -6.39 -26.38 -2.49
N GLU A 19 -7.56 -26.65 -1.93
CA GLU A 19 -8.62 -27.43 -2.57
C GLU A 19 -9.41 -26.62 -3.61
N LYS A 20 -9.63 -25.34 -3.33
CA LYS A 20 -10.40 -24.39 -4.15
C LYS A 20 -9.58 -23.13 -4.44
N PRO A 21 -8.66 -23.18 -5.41
CA PRO A 21 -7.81 -22.06 -5.81
C PRO A 21 -8.50 -20.70 -6.00
N GLU A 22 -9.73 -20.70 -6.52
CA GLU A 22 -10.53 -19.51 -6.75
C GLU A 22 -10.90 -18.77 -5.46
N GLU A 23 -10.97 -19.48 -4.33
CA GLU A 23 -11.26 -18.87 -3.02
C GLU A 23 -10.09 -18.04 -2.49
N ALA A 24 -8.89 -18.19 -3.06
CA ALA A 24 -7.71 -17.40 -2.70
C ALA A 24 -7.68 -15.97 -3.26
N LEU A 25 -8.55 -15.67 -4.22
CA LEU A 25 -8.50 -14.41 -4.95
C LEU A 25 -9.26 -13.32 -4.22
N ILE A 26 -8.60 -12.20 -3.93
CA ILE A 26 -9.23 -11.02 -3.35
C ILE A 26 -9.22 -9.88 -4.35
N ASP A 27 -10.40 -9.39 -4.70
CA ASP A 27 -10.59 -8.18 -5.50
C ASP A 27 -10.99 -7.02 -4.59
N PHE A 28 -10.12 -6.01 -4.50
CA PHE A 28 -10.35 -4.79 -3.74
C PHE A 28 -10.88 -3.68 -4.62
N ARG A 29 -11.66 -2.76 -4.03
CA ARG A 29 -12.24 -1.62 -4.75
C ARG A 29 -12.31 -0.39 -3.86
N VAL A 30 -11.89 0.75 -4.39
CA VAL A 30 -11.99 2.07 -3.77
C VAL A 30 -12.52 3.07 -4.78
N THR A 31 -13.26 4.07 -4.33
CA THR A 31 -13.67 5.20 -5.18
C THR A 31 -13.26 6.51 -4.53
N GLY A 32 -12.54 7.37 -5.25
CA GLY A 32 -12.19 8.74 -4.84
C GLY A 32 -13.05 9.79 -5.53
N HIS A 33 -13.31 10.91 -4.84
CA HIS A 33 -13.96 12.08 -5.42
C HIS A 33 -13.51 13.37 -4.74
N PRO A 34 -13.60 14.52 -5.44
CA PRO A 34 -13.30 15.83 -4.86
C PRO A 34 -14.12 16.07 -3.59
N ALA A 35 -13.47 16.61 -2.56
CA ALA A 35 -14.10 17.11 -1.34
C ALA A 35 -13.77 18.59 -1.14
N ARG A 36 -14.49 19.25 -0.23
CA ARG A 36 -14.33 20.69 0.04
C ARG A 36 -12.88 21.08 0.33
N ASP A 37 -12.21 20.32 1.19
CA ASP A 37 -10.87 20.62 1.72
C ASP A 37 -9.82 19.57 1.29
N GLY A 38 -10.08 18.83 0.20
CA GLY A 38 -9.20 17.75 -0.26
C GLY A 38 -9.90 16.72 -1.12
N VAL A 39 -9.68 15.44 -0.81
CA VAL A 39 -10.27 14.31 -1.52
C VAL A 39 -10.90 13.35 -0.52
N ALA A 40 -12.10 12.85 -0.83
CA ALA A 40 -12.73 11.80 -0.04
C ALA A 40 -12.68 10.49 -0.82
N THR A 41 -12.16 9.44 -0.19
CA THR A 41 -12.17 8.09 -0.75
C THR A 41 -13.07 7.17 0.06
N HIS A 42 -13.71 6.24 -0.64
CA HIS A 42 -14.64 5.29 -0.06
C HIS A 42 -14.22 3.89 -0.43
N VAL A 43 -13.90 3.10 0.58
CA VAL A 43 -13.66 1.67 0.44
C VAL A 43 -14.97 0.97 0.16
N ARG A 44 -15.01 0.23 -0.94
CA ARG A 44 -16.19 -0.52 -1.38
C ARG A 44 -16.08 -1.97 -0.95
N THR A 45 -17.20 -2.68 -1.01
CA THR A 45 -17.25 -4.12 -0.78
C THR A 45 -16.19 -4.82 -1.63
N ALA A 46 -15.25 -5.50 -0.97
CA ALA A 46 -14.29 -6.38 -1.61
C ALA A 46 -14.88 -7.77 -1.80
N ARG A 47 -14.22 -8.61 -2.60
CA ARG A 47 -14.63 -10.01 -2.82
C ARG A 47 -13.44 -10.91 -2.55
N HIS A 48 -13.59 -11.91 -1.69
CA HIS A 48 -12.61 -12.98 -1.44
C HIS A 48 -13.24 -14.26 -1.95
N GLY A 49 -12.78 -14.74 -3.10
CA GLY A 49 -13.35 -15.89 -3.77
C GLY A 49 -14.82 -15.73 -4.12
N SER A 50 -15.65 -16.62 -3.60
CA SER A 50 -17.11 -16.54 -3.73
C SER A 50 -17.76 -15.59 -2.70
N VAL A 51 -17.02 -15.18 -1.67
CA VAL A 51 -17.56 -14.42 -0.53
C VAL A 51 -17.42 -12.91 -0.72
N ARG A 52 -18.49 -12.17 -0.41
CA ARG A 52 -18.45 -10.71 -0.31
C ARG A 52 -17.91 -10.30 1.05
N MET A 53 -16.90 -9.45 1.05
CA MET A 53 -16.36 -8.80 2.24
C MET A 53 -17.04 -7.43 2.38
N ALA A 54 -17.99 -7.32 3.32
CA ALA A 54 -18.61 -6.04 3.61
C ALA A 54 -17.54 -5.05 4.09
N ARG A 55 -17.39 -3.95 3.35
CA ARG A 55 -16.52 -2.81 3.65
C ARG A 55 -17.33 -1.52 3.48
N GLY A 56 -16.96 -0.48 4.20
CA GLY A 56 -17.66 0.81 4.16
C GLY A 56 -16.89 1.92 4.86
N PHE A 57 -15.57 1.93 4.69
CA PHE A 57 -14.70 2.93 5.29
C PHE A 57 -14.60 4.16 4.40
N ARG A 58 -14.57 5.33 5.02
CA ARG A 58 -14.27 6.60 4.37
C ARG A 58 -12.90 7.06 4.84
N VAL A 59 -12.03 7.40 3.89
CA VAL A 59 -10.70 7.98 4.16
C VAL A 59 -10.67 9.34 3.49
N ASP A 60 -10.74 10.39 4.31
CA ASP A 60 -10.59 11.78 3.87
C ASP A 60 -9.10 12.13 3.87
N GLN A 61 -8.62 12.71 2.77
CA GLN A 61 -7.23 13.05 2.54
C GLN A 61 -7.07 14.52 2.19
N LEU A 62 -5.93 15.10 2.55
CA LEU A 62 -5.55 16.43 2.08
C LEU A 62 -5.46 16.43 0.56
N SER A 63 -5.66 17.61 -0.04
CA SER A 63 -5.21 17.81 -1.41
C SER A 63 -3.70 17.55 -1.48
N HIS A 64 -3.23 16.98 -2.58
CA HIS A 64 -1.79 16.85 -2.86
C HIS A 64 -1.06 18.20 -2.88
N ARG A 65 -1.80 19.32 -3.00
CA ARG A 65 -1.27 20.69 -2.93
C ARG A 65 -0.89 21.15 -1.52
N THR A 66 -1.40 20.49 -0.47
CA THR A 66 -1.12 20.94 0.90
C THR A 66 0.37 20.81 1.17
N ARG A 67 1.02 21.94 1.42
CA ARG A 67 2.46 21.97 1.66
C ARG A 67 2.77 21.33 3.01
N PRO A 68 3.99 20.80 3.15
CA PRO A 68 4.53 20.36 4.43
C PRO A 68 4.26 21.33 5.60
N GLN A 69 4.42 22.63 5.33
CA GLN A 69 4.37 23.72 6.29
C GLN A 69 2.96 24.30 6.49
N ASP A 70 1.97 23.88 5.68
CA ASP A 70 0.62 24.39 5.81
C ASP A 70 0.01 23.85 7.10
N ALA A 71 -0.13 24.72 8.10
CA ALA A 71 -0.85 24.41 9.31
C ALA A 71 -2.32 24.16 8.96
N VAL A 72 -2.78 22.91 9.11
CA VAL A 72 -4.19 22.58 8.93
C VAL A 72 -4.95 23.01 10.19
N THR A 73 -5.11 24.32 10.39
CA THR A 73 -6.18 24.83 11.25
C THR A 73 -7.45 24.88 10.42
N ALA A 74 -8.01 23.71 10.10
CA ALA A 74 -9.32 23.65 9.48
C ALA A 74 -10.35 24.15 10.51
N ALA A 75 -10.80 25.40 10.33
CA ALA A 75 -11.84 26.00 11.14
C ALA A 75 -13.10 25.11 11.14
N GLY A 76 -13.28 24.34 12.22
CA GLY A 76 -14.50 23.57 12.51
C GLY A 76 -14.49 22.07 12.17
N ARG A 77 -13.37 21.46 11.73
CA ARG A 77 -13.22 19.99 11.73
C ARG A 77 -12.12 19.61 12.72
N ILE A 78 -12.39 18.60 13.55
CA ILE A 78 -11.51 18.16 14.65
C ILE A 78 -10.31 17.32 14.14
N ASP A 79 -10.32 16.83 12.90
CA ASP A 79 -9.24 15.99 12.37
C ASP A 79 -8.54 16.64 11.16
N PRO A 80 -7.22 16.93 11.23
CA PRO A 80 -6.45 17.24 10.04
C PRO A 80 -6.32 15.97 9.19
N LEU A 81 -6.61 16.12 7.91
CA LEU A 81 -6.58 15.02 6.96
C LEU A 81 -5.14 14.55 6.75
N THR A 82 -4.94 13.26 6.48
CA THR A 82 -3.65 12.68 6.10
C THR A 82 -3.39 12.95 4.61
N SER A 83 -2.15 13.26 4.21
CA SER A 83 -1.83 13.36 2.77
C SER A 83 -1.92 11.99 2.08
N PRO A 84 -2.08 11.95 0.74
CA PRO A 84 -1.95 10.72 -0.03
C PRO A 84 -0.63 9.99 0.24
N TYR A 85 0.49 10.72 0.39
CA TYR A 85 1.81 10.14 0.58
C TYR A 85 1.98 9.47 1.95
N GLU A 86 1.53 10.14 3.02
CA GLU A 86 1.46 9.55 4.36
C GLU A 86 0.54 8.32 4.40
N SER A 87 -0.58 8.34 3.67
CA SER A 87 -1.51 7.20 3.57
C SER A 87 -0.85 6.00 2.86
N ALA A 88 -0.12 6.24 1.77
CA ALA A 88 0.62 5.21 1.05
C ALA A 88 1.74 4.59 1.92
N LEU A 89 2.48 5.43 2.66
CA LEU A 89 3.51 4.96 3.59
C LEU A 89 2.91 4.20 4.79
N THR A 90 1.76 4.63 5.28
CA THR A 90 0.97 3.88 6.29
C THR A 90 0.55 2.52 5.75
N ALA A 91 0.10 2.44 4.49
CA ALA A 91 -0.25 1.19 3.84
C ALA A 91 0.95 0.24 3.68
N LEU A 92 2.15 0.76 3.40
CA LEU A 92 3.38 -0.04 3.39
C LEU A 92 3.69 -0.59 4.79
N GLY A 93 3.79 0.30 5.79
CA GLY A 93 4.17 -0.04 7.16
C GLY A 93 3.17 -1.00 7.83
N ALA A 94 1.87 -0.75 7.70
CA ALA A 94 0.83 -1.56 8.32
C ALA A 94 0.79 -2.97 7.71
N CYS A 95 1.00 -3.08 6.40
CA CYS A 95 1.08 -4.39 5.75
C CYS A 95 2.28 -5.20 6.23
N ALA A 96 3.45 -4.57 6.36
CA ALA A 96 4.63 -5.20 6.92
C ALA A 96 4.41 -5.64 8.37
N LEU A 97 3.85 -4.77 9.22
CA LEU A 97 3.58 -5.06 10.63
C LEU A 97 2.56 -6.21 10.80
N ILE A 98 1.45 -6.20 10.08
CA ILE A 98 0.46 -7.29 10.10
C ILE A 98 1.09 -8.61 9.64
N THR A 99 1.98 -8.56 8.63
CA THR A 99 2.69 -9.75 8.14
C THR A 99 3.65 -10.30 9.20
N HIS A 100 4.29 -9.45 10.00
CA HIS A 100 5.08 -9.90 11.16
C HIS A 100 4.19 -10.63 12.17
N VAL A 101 3.06 -10.03 12.55
CA VAL A 101 2.13 -10.63 13.53
C VAL A 101 1.65 -12.01 13.05
N ASN A 102 1.29 -12.14 11.77
CA ASN A 102 0.95 -13.42 11.16
C ASN A 102 2.13 -14.41 11.20
N GLY A 103 3.34 -13.96 10.83
CA GLY A 103 4.55 -14.78 10.80
C GLY A 103 4.96 -15.34 12.16
N PHE A 104 4.86 -14.53 13.22
CA PHE A 104 5.09 -14.96 14.61
C PHE A 104 3.99 -15.89 15.10
N THR A 105 2.72 -15.56 14.81
CA THR A 105 1.57 -16.40 15.18
C THR A 105 1.67 -17.79 14.58
N GLY A 106 1.97 -17.89 13.28
CA GLY A 106 2.12 -19.16 12.57
C GLY A 106 3.29 -20.02 13.08
N ARG A 107 4.31 -19.41 13.69
CA ARG A 107 5.43 -20.10 14.36
C ARG A 107 5.17 -20.40 15.83
N GLY A 108 4.00 -20.02 16.31
CA GLY A 108 3.60 -20.20 17.68
C GLY A 108 4.32 -19.32 18.69
N VAL A 109 4.84 -18.18 18.26
CA VAL A 109 5.45 -17.16 19.12
C VAL A 109 4.36 -16.21 19.64
N ALA A 110 4.31 -16.03 20.95
CA ALA A 110 3.52 -14.97 21.58
C ALA A 110 4.32 -13.66 21.56
N LEU A 111 3.68 -12.59 21.12
CA LEU A 111 4.23 -11.24 21.11
C LEU A 111 3.83 -10.50 22.38
N ASP A 112 4.79 -9.82 23.00
CA ASP A 112 4.53 -8.88 24.08
C ASP A 112 4.25 -7.49 23.51
N GLU A 113 5.08 -7.07 22.54
CA GLU A 113 5.00 -5.79 21.85
C GLU A 113 5.63 -5.90 20.45
N ILE A 114 5.05 -5.21 19.48
CA ILE A 114 5.67 -4.99 18.17
C ILE A 114 5.25 -3.62 17.63
N GLU A 115 6.25 -2.85 17.23
CA GLU A 115 6.08 -1.54 16.60
C GLU A 115 6.88 -1.48 15.31
N LEU A 116 6.43 -0.66 14.37
CA LEU A 116 7.12 -0.42 13.12
C LEU A 116 7.13 1.07 12.79
N THR A 117 8.27 1.60 12.39
CA THR A 117 8.38 2.96 11.85
C THR A 117 8.70 2.86 10.37
N ALA A 118 7.83 3.38 9.51
CA ALA A 118 8.06 3.46 8.07
C ALA A 118 8.49 4.88 7.68
N ARG A 119 9.46 5.01 6.77
CA ARG A 119 10.02 6.28 6.32
C ARG A 119 10.13 6.35 4.81
N ALA A 120 10.02 7.56 4.28
CA ALA A 120 10.29 7.86 2.87
C ALA A 120 10.63 9.35 2.71
N GLU A 121 11.35 9.67 1.65
CA GLU A 121 11.54 11.05 1.21
C GLU A 121 10.54 11.35 0.08
N LEU A 122 9.85 12.49 0.20
CA LEU A 122 9.00 13.06 -0.84
C LEU A 122 9.81 14.16 -1.55
N PRO A 123 10.25 13.94 -2.80
CA PRO A 123 10.92 14.98 -3.57
C PRO A 123 9.99 16.17 -3.76
N LEU A 124 10.53 17.38 -3.60
CA LEU A 124 9.78 18.63 -3.78
C LEU A 124 10.32 19.42 -4.98
N ASP A 125 9.47 20.24 -5.58
CA ASP A 125 9.86 21.25 -6.56
C ASP A 125 10.25 22.57 -5.88
N ALA A 126 10.71 23.55 -6.68
CA ALA A 126 11.11 24.86 -6.19
C ALA A 126 9.98 25.65 -5.50
N SER A 127 8.73 25.23 -5.67
CA SER A 127 7.55 25.82 -5.01
C SER A 127 7.13 25.11 -3.73
N GLY A 128 7.86 24.05 -3.35
CA GLY A 128 7.62 23.24 -2.15
C GLY A 128 6.46 22.25 -2.29
N HIS A 129 6.01 21.97 -3.52
CA HIS A 129 5.04 20.90 -3.80
C HIS A 129 5.76 19.62 -4.21
N ALA A 130 5.05 18.49 -4.16
CA ALA A 130 5.58 17.21 -4.63
C ALA A 130 6.09 17.32 -6.08
N ALA A 131 7.35 16.91 -6.31
CA ALA A 131 7.97 16.99 -7.63
C ALA A 131 7.30 15.99 -8.58
N ALA A 132 6.79 16.50 -9.69
CA ALA A 132 6.05 15.73 -10.69
C ALA A 132 6.81 14.47 -11.14
N GLY A 133 6.19 13.30 -10.97
CA GLY A 133 6.71 12.02 -11.47
C GLY A 133 7.98 11.51 -10.78
N ALA A 134 8.48 12.15 -9.72
CA ALA A 134 9.76 11.80 -9.10
C ALA A 134 9.74 10.49 -8.28
N GLY A 135 8.55 10.06 -7.83
CA GLY A 135 8.40 8.92 -6.92
C GLY A 135 8.95 9.15 -5.50
N LEU A 136 8.50 8.35 -4.53
CA LEU A 136 9.02 8.37 -3.16
C LEU A 136 10.41 7.73 -3.10
N LEU A 137 11.38 8.42 -2.50
CA LEU A 137 12.76 7.97 -2.36
C LEU A 137 13.03 7.42 -0.96
N GLY A 138 14.17 6.74 -0.78
CA GLY A 138 14.66 6.34 0.54
C GLY A 138 13.66 5.50 1.35
N LEU A 139 12.85 4.65 0.69
CA LEU A 139 11.86 3.81 1.36
C LEU A 139 12.57 2.96 2.43
N ALA A 140 12.07 3.02 3.66
CA ALA A 140 12.61 2.26 4.77
C ALA A 140 11.52 1.85 5.76
N TRP A 141 11.77 0.78 6.49
CA TRP A 141 11.06 0.55 7.74
C TRP A 141 11.94 -0.12 8.79
N ARG A 142 11.70 0.26 10.04
CA ARG A 142 12.30 -0.31 11.23
C ARG A 142 11.23 -1.03 12.03
N CYS A 143 11.43 -2.31 12.32
CA CYS A 143 10.56 -3.11 13.18
C CYS A 143 11.24 -3.35 14.53
N THR A 144 10.57 -3.02 15.63
CA THR A 144 11.04 -3.37 16.99
C THR A 144 10.09 -4.40 17.56
N VAL A 145 10.63 -5.53 18.03
CA VAL A 145 9.83 -6.64 18.56
C VAL A 145 10.32 -7.11 19.92
N THR A 146 9.37 -7.30 20.84
CA THR A 146 9.58 -7.92 22.15
C THR A 146 8.79 -9.23 22.21
N CYS A 147 9.51 -10.34 22.34
CA CYS A 147 8.94 -11.68 22.50
C CYS A 147 9.98 -12.67 23.03
N GLY A 148 9.51 -13.83 23.50
CA GLY A 148 10.36 -14.92 24.02
C GLY A 148 11.04 -15.82 22.97
N ALA A 149 11.01 -15.46 21.68
CA ALA A 149 11.61 -16.28 20.62
C ALA A 149 13.12 -16.08 20.47
N SER A 150 13.83 -17.07 19.89
CA SER A 150 15.25 -16.94 19.55
C SER A 150 15.47 -15.92 18.42
N ASP A 151 16.71 -15.41 18.32
CA ASP A 151 17.09 -14.46 17.25
C ASP A 151 16.85 -15.04 15.85
N ASP A 152 17.17 -16.32 15.64
CA ASP A 152 16.94 -16.98 14.36
C ASP A 152 15.46 -16.97 13.94
N VAL A 153 14.54 -17.16 14.90
CA VAL A 153 13.09 -17.11 14.63
C VAL A 153 12.66 -15.69 14.28
N VAL A 154 13.14 -14.69 15.03
CA VAL A 154 12.82 -13.28 14.79
C VAL A 154 13.35 -12.79 13.44
N GLN A 155 14.63 -13.07 13.14
CA GLN A 155 15.24 -12.76 11.85
C GLN A 155 14.55 -13.51 10.70
N GLY A 156 14.20 -14.78 10.92
CA GLY A 156 13.45 -15.57 9.95
C GLY A 156 12.09 -14.96 9.62
N VAL A 157 11.33 -14.48 10.61
CA VAL A 157 10.06 -13.77 10.39
C VAL A 157 10.28 -12.47 9.63
N ASN A 158 11.30 -11.68 9.98
CA ASN A 158 11.60 -10.43 9.30
C ASN A 158 11.91 -10.64 7.79
N ARG A 159 12.67 -11.69 7.45
CA ARG A 159 12.94 -12.06 6.05
C ARG A 159 11.68 -12.52 5.32
N LEU A 160 10.78 -13.25 5.98
CA LEU A 160 9.49 -13.63 5.40
C LEU A 160 8.65 -12.40 5.07
N VAL A 161 8.63 -11.40 5.94
CA VAL A 161 7.88 -10.17 5.69
C VAL A 161 8.37 -9.50 4.41
N THR A 162 9.68 -9.43 4.18
CA THR A 162 10.23 -8.84 2.95
C THR A 162 9.88 -9.61 1.68
N ALA A 163 9.59 -10.91 1.78
CA ALA A 163 9.22 -11.74 0.63
C ALA A 163 7.70 -11.88 0.42
N PHE A 164 6.92 -11.80 1.49
CA PHE A 164 5.51 -12.20 1.49
C PHE A 164 4.53 -11.11 1.90
N SER A 165 4.98 -9.94 2.37
CA SER A 165 4.09 -8.80 2.62
C SER A 165 3.63 -8.18 1.29
N PRO A 166 2.31 -8.19 0.97
CA PRO A 166 1.87 -7.77 -0.36
C PRO A 166 2.20 -6.33 -0.73
N ASN A 167 2.05 -5.40 0.22
CA ASN A 167 2.42 -4.01 -0.06
C ASN A 167 3.93 -3.79 0.01
N HIS A 168 4.68 -4.52 0.85
CA HIS A 168 6.14 -4.47 0.76
C HIS A 168 6.61 -4.81 -0.66
N ARG A 169 6.07 -5.90 -1.22
CA ARG A 169 6.43 -6.34 -2.57
C ARG A 169 5.91 -5.39 -3.65
N VAL A 170 4.71 -4.79 -3.53
CA VAL A 170 4.21 -3.83 -4.54
C VAL A 170 5.02 -2.52 -4.58
N PHE A 171 5.62 -2.11 -3.46
CA PHE A 171 6.56 -0.97 -3.45
C PHE A 171 7.95 -1.38 -3.94
N LEU A 172 8.28 -2.67 -3.93
CA LEU A 172 9.60 -3.17 -4.33
C LEU A 172 9.67 -3.49 -5.83
N ASP A 173 8.64 -4.17 -6.33
CA ASP A 173 8.51 -4.64 -7.69
C ASP A 173 7.85 -3.58 -8.59
N GLU A 174 8.08 -3.67 -9.89
CA GLU A 174 7.37 -2.86 -10.89
C GLU A 174 5.91 -3.33 -11.02
N ALA A 175 4.97 -2.46 -10.65
CA ALA A 175 3.54 -2.71 -10.68
C ALA A 175 2.96 -2.66 -12.10
N ASP A 176 2.10 -3.64 -12.42
CA ASP A 176 1.30 -3.62 -13.64
C ASP A 176 0.09 -2.68 -13.43
N LEU A 177 0.05 -1.58 -14.18
CA LEU A 177 -1.01 -0.58 -14.12
C LEU A 177 -1.94 -0.65 -15.33
N THR A 178 -3.23 -0.49 -15.08
CA THR A 178 -4.23 -0.20 -16.11
C THR A 178 -4.87 1.15 -15.82
N LEU A 179 -4.71 2.12 -16.72
CA LEU A 179 -5.26 3.46 -16.61
C LEU A 179 -6.26 3.72 -17.73
N ARG A 180 -7.47 4.14 -17.37
CA ARG A 180 -8.55 4.42 -18.33
C ARG A 180 -9.30 5.68 -17.95
N ALA A 181 -9.92 6.33 -18.92
CA ALA A 181 -10.95 7.33 -18.69
C ALA A 181 -12.29 6.80 -19.19
N LEU A 182 -13.33 6.91 -18.36
CA LEU A 182 -14.73 6.67 -18.71
C LEU A 182 -15.42 8.02 -18.81
N VAL A 183 -15.52 8.55 -20.03
CA VAL A 183 -16.02 9.92 -20.28
C VAL A 183 -17.51 9.87 -20.58
N THR A 184 -18.30 10.63 -19.83
CA THR A 184 -19.72 10.88 -20.09
C THR A 184 -19.89 12.30 -20.63
N ARG A 185 -20.55 12.42 -21.78
CA ARG A 185 -20.88 13.70 -22.43
C ARG A 185 -22.17 14.28 -21.89
N GLY A 186 -22.40 15.58 -22.10
CA GLY A 186 -23.64 16.27 -21.75
C GLY A 186 -24.88 15.69 -22.45
N ASP A 187 -24.71 15.03 -23.60
CA ASP A 187 -25.77 14.30 -24.32
C ASP A 187 -25.99 12.85 -23.80
N GLY A 188 -25.23 12.42 -22.80
CA GLY A 188 -25.27 11.08 -22.21
C GLY A 188 -24.44 10.02 -22.94
N ARG A 189 -23.79 10.36 -24.06
CA ARG A 189 -22.88 9.45 -24.77
C ARG A 189 -21.68 9.11 -23.89
N ARG A 190 -21.24 7.86 -23.95
CA ARG A 190 -20.09 7.36 -23.19
C ARG A 190 -18.95 6.97 -24.10
N GLU A 191 -17.75 7.40 -23.76
CA GLU A 191 -16.50 7.11 -24.46
C GLU A 191 -15.50 6.51 -23.48
N THR A 192 -14.67 5.58 -23.94
CA THR A 192 -13.60 4.98 -23.13
C THR A 192 -12.26 5.29 -23.76
N LEU A 193 -11.37 5.89 -22.98
CA LEU A 193 -10.00 6.19 -23.36
C LEU A 193 -9.06 5.26 -22.60
N THR A 194 -8.10 4.67 -23.31
CA THR A 194 -6.94 4.06 -22.65
C THR A 194 -5.88 5.15 -22.51
N LEU A 195 -5.42 5.38 -21.27
CA LEU A 195 -4.48 6.46 -20.98
C LEU A 195 -3.07 5.87 -20.89
N PRO A 196 -2.13 6.29 -21.74
CA PRO A 196 -0.75 5.87 -21.59
C PRO A 196 -0.19 6.45 -20.30
N TYR A 197 0.63 5.66 -19.61
CA TYR A 197 1.38 6.15 -18.47
C TYR A 197 2.84 6.35 -18.85
N ALA A 198 3.33 7.55 -18.63
CA ALA A 198 4.74 7.85 -18.58
C ALA A 198 4.96 8.86 -17.44
N PRO A 199 5.84 8.58 -16.47
CA PRO A 199 6.16 9.57 -15.45
C PRO A 199 6.72 10.82 -16.13
N ALA A 200 6.34 11.98 -15.60
CA ALA A 200 6.90 13.25 -16.03
C ALA A 200 8.43 13.20 -15.89
N ALA A 201 9.14 13.79 -16.84
CA ALA A 201 10.58 13.87 -16.76
C ALA A 201 10.98 14.57 -15.45
N ALA A 202 11.97 14.00 -14.75
CA ALA A 202 12.57 14.67 -13.62
C ALA A 202 13.06 16.07 -14.07
N PRO A 203 12.93 17.10 -13.23
CA PRO A 203 13.45 18.43 -13.56
C PRO A 203 14.94 18.35 -13.93
N ASP A 204 15.37 19.23 -14.85
CA ASP A 204 16.73 19.26 -15.40
C ASP A 204 17.79 19.16 -14.30
N ALA A 205 18.79 18.28 -14.50
CA ALA A 205 19.88 17.99 -13.56
C ALA A 205 20.75 19.22 -13.18
N GLY A 206 20.54 20.38 -13.83
CA GLY A 206 21.20 21.65 -13.53
C GLY A 206 20.42 22.57 -12.58
N ALA A 207 19.16 22.27 -12.25
CA ALA A 207 18.43 23.01 -11.25
C ALA A 207 18.86 22.58 -9.84
N PRO A 208 19.00 23.49 -8.87
CA PRO A 208 19.25 23.10 -7.49
C PRO A 208 18.09 22.23 -7.00
N ALA A 209 18.40 21.00 -6.58
CA ALA A 209 17.42 20.11 -5.99
C ALA A 209 16.86 20.77 -4.73
N ALA A 210 15.52 20.86 -4.63
CA ALA A 210 14.88 21.27 -3.40
C ALA A 210 15.11 20.20 -2.33
N ASP A 211 15.22 20.62 -1.08
CA ASP A 211 15.27 19.72 0.07
C ASP A 211 13.98 18.87 0.09
N PRO A 212 14.06 17.52 0.10
CA PRO A 212 12.86 16.70 0.15
C PRO A 212 12.13 16.86 1.48
N ALA A 213 10.82 16.57 1.49
CA ALA A 213 10.11 16.38 2.74
C ALA A 213 10.33 14.96 3.27
N LEU A 214 10.63 14.81 4.56
CA LEU A 214 10.72 13.52 5.23
C LEU A 214 9.33 13.10 5.71
N LEU A 215 8.88 11.94 5.24
CA LEU A 215 7.67 11.26 5.70
C LEU A 215 8.07 10.21 6.74
N GLU A 216 7.39 10.19 7.87
CA GLU A 216 7.55 9.15 8.89
C GLU A 216 6.17 8.72 9.41
N VAL A 217 5.97 7.40 9.50
CA VAL A 217 4.76 6.81 10.09
C VAL A 217 5.20 5.86 11.20
N HIS A 218 4.76 6.14 12.43
CA HIS A 218 4.91 5.22 13.56
C HIS A 218 3.64 4.35 13.65
N LEU A 219 3.83 3.04 13.67
CA LEU A 219 2.78 2.04 13.69
C LEU A 219 2.93 1.15 14.92
N ARG A 220 1.84 1.01 15.66
CA ARG A 220 1.76 0.14 16.82
C ARG A 220 0.72 -0.95 16.61
N TRP A 221 1.09 -2.18 16.89
CA TRP A 221 0.15 -3.29 16.92
C TRP A 221 -0.66 -3.26 18.22
N GLU A 222 -1.97 -3.43 18.10
CA GLU A 222 -2.86 -3.47 19.27
C GLU A 222 -3.39 -4.89 19.52
N TYR A 223 -4.04 -5.49 18.52
CA TYR A 223 -4.63 -6.82 18.66
C TYR A 223 -4.96 -7.44 17.30
N GLY A 224 -4.66 -8.73 17.12
CA GLY A 224 -4.97 -9.42 15.85
C GLY A 224 -4.27 -8.71 14.70
N THR A 225 -5.04 -8.24 13.72
CA THR A 225 -4.53 -7.44 12.58
C THR A 225 -4.73 -5.93 12.74
N GLU A 226 -5.20 -5.45 13.90
CA GLU A 226 -5.40 -4.04 14.16
C GLU A 226 -4.05 -3.33 14.40
N VAL A 227 -3.84 -2.25 13.64
CA VAL A 227 -2.66 -1.39 13.70
C VAL A 227 -3.11 0.06 13.84
N HIS A 228 -2.47 0.77 14.75
CA HIS A 228 -2.68 2.20 14.97
C HIS A 228 -1.49 2.95 14.40
N ALA A 229 -1.73 3.89 13.49
CA ALA A 229 -0.68 4.65 12.81
C ALA A 229 -0.76 6.14 13.13
N ARG A 230 0.40 6.73 13.42
CA ARG A 230 0.60 8.18 13.58
C ARG A 230 1.56 8.64 12.51
N THR A 231 1.16 9.64 11.75
CA THR A 231 1.95 10.15 10.62
C THR A 231 2.63 11.45 11.01
N SER A 232 3.78 11.71 10.38
CA SER A 232 4.45 13.00 10.46
C SER A 232 5.16 13.31 9.16
N LEU A 233 5.30 14.60 8.90
CA LEU A 233 5.94 15.13 7.72
C LEU A 233 6.82 16.30 8.14
N GLU A 234 8.10 16.24 7.79
CA GLU A 234 9.09 17.26 8.12
C GLU A 234 9.71 17.88 6.86
N HIS A 235 9.84 19.21 6.82
CA HIS A 235 10.52 19.91 5.73
C HIS A 235 11.02 21.28 6.20
N GLY A 236 12.27 21.64 5.88
CA GLY A 236 12.84 22.95 6.24
C GLY A 236 12.86 23.20 7.75
N GLY A 237 13.09 22.17 8.56
CA GLY A 237 13.08 22.23 10.03
C GLY A 237 11.70 22.37 10.67
N THR A 238 10.61 22.31 9.88
CA THR A 238 9.24 22.31 10.39
C THR A 238 8.65 20.91 10.30
N ARG A 239 8.18 20.37 11.43
CA ARG A 239 7.50 19.07 11.53
C ARG A 239 6.01 19.25 11.75
N ARG A 240 5.19 18.61 10.90
CA ARG A 240 3.75 18.47 11.06
C ARG A 240 3.44 17.05 11.50
N GLU A 241 2.71 16.89 12.59
CA GLU A 241 2.14 15.60 13.00
C GLU A 241 0.69 15.49 12.52
N GLY A 242 0.28 14.29 12.10
CA GLY A 242 -1.12 13.96 11.92
C GLY A 242 -1.81 13.97 13.28
N ALA A 243 -2.87 14.76 13.46
CA ALA A 243 -3.49 14.87 14.78
C ALA A 243 -4.35 13.66 15.16
N SER A 244 -4.68 12.79 14.21
CA SER A 244 -5.56 11.63 14.42
C SER A 244 -4.80 10.33 14.19
N VAL A 245 -5.15 9.31 14.95
CA VAL A 245 -4.63 7.95 14.75
C VAL A 245 -5.40 7.30 13.62
N LEU A 246 -4.69 6.85 12.59
CA LEU A 246 -5.28 6.03 11.55
C LEU A 246 -5.34 4.57 12.03
N VAL A 247 -6.53 4.00 12.05
CA VAL A 247 -6.71 2.58 12.37
C VAL A 247 -6.73 1.79 11.07
N VAL A 248 -5.80 0.85 10.94
CA VAL A 248 -5.70 -0.08 9.82
C VAL A 248 -6.03 -1.48 10.35
N ASP A 249 -6.88 -2.22 9.63
CA ASP A 249 -7.28 -3.56 10.04
C ASP A 249 -7.73 -4.41 8.83
N GLN A 250 -7.74 -5.73 9.01
CA GLN A 250 -8.23 -6.66 8.01
C GLN A 250 -9.75 -6.91 8.16
N SER A 251 -10.37 -7.50 7.14
CA SER A 251 -11.73 -8.02 7.26
C SER A 251 -11.77 -9.28 8.13
N LYS A 252 -12.97 -9.68 8.56
CA LYS A 252 -13.15 -10.94 9.30
C LYS A 252 -12.74 -12.17 8.49
N GLN A 253 -12.96 -12.14 7.17
CA GLN A 253 -12.52 -13.17 6.23
C GLN A 253 -10.99 -13.25 6.14
N MET A 254 -10.29 -12.16 6.47
CA MET A 254 -8.83 -12.08 6.55
C MET A 254 -8.34 -12.00 8.00
N LEU A 255 -9.09 -12.62 8.92
CA LEU A 255 -8.74 -12.78 10.35
C LEU A 255 -8.71 -11.49 11.19
N GLY A 256 -9.11 -10.36 10.63
CA GLY A 256 -9.30 -9.11 11.35
C GLY A 256 -10.67 -8.97 11.98
N ILE A 257 -10.96 -7.78 12.50
CA ILE A 257 -12.25 -7.47 13.13
C ILE A 257 -13.02 -6.37 12.39
N GLY A 258 -12.43 -5.82 11.33
CA GLY A 258 -13.04 -4.82 10.46
C GLY A 258 -13.14 -3.45 11.12
N LYS A 259 -12.12 -3.03 11.87
CA LYS A 259 -12.09 -1.70 12.52
C LYS A 259 -11.66 -0.56 11.60
N GLY A 260 -10.97 -0.87 10.50
CA GLY A 260 -10.46 0.11 9.56
C GLY A 260 -10.29 -0.46 8.16
N PRO A 261 -9.95 0.41 7.18
CA PRO A 261 -9.48 -0.05 5.88
C PRO A 261 -8.27 -0.95 6.06
N ASN A 262 -8.10 -1.92 5.17
CA ASN A 262 -6.90 -2.75 5.19
C ASN A 262 -5.77 -2.05 4.41
N PRO A 263 -4.53 -2.56 4.49
CA PRO A 263 -3.41 -1.92 3.81
C PRO A 263 -3.57 -1.79 2.29
N GLN A 264 -4.20 -2.77 1.62
CA GLN A 264 -4.43 -2.72 0.17
C GLN A 264 -5.42 -1.61 -0.20
N GLU A 265 -6.52 -1.51 0.54
CA GLU A 265 -7.52 -0.47 0.38
C GLU A 265 -6.96 0.91 0.68
N LEU A 266 -6.12 1.04 1.71
CA LEU A 266 -5.48 2.31 2.05
C LEU A 266 -4.49 2.77 0.97
N LEU A 267 -3.76 1.84 0.34
CA LEU A 267 -2.91 2.14 -0.82
C LEU A 267 -3.74 2.61 -2.02
N LEU A 268 -4.82 1.91 -2.35
CA LEU A 268 -5.74 2.33 -3.42
C LEU A 268 -6.36 3.71 -3.13
N SER A 269 -6.76 3.96 -1.88
CA SER A 269 -7.23 5.27 -1.41
C SER A 269 -6.16 6.35 -1.62
N ALA A 270 -4.92 6.11 -1.23
CA ALA A 270 -3.82 7.04 -1.44
C ALA A 270 -3.64 7.42 -2.91
N VAL A 271 -3.57 6.44 -3.80
CA VAL A 271 -3.41 6.72 -5.25
C VAL A 271 -4.63 7.48 -5.79
N CYS A 272 -5.85 7.05 -5.45
CA CYS A 272 -7.07 7.80 -5.82
C CYS A 272 -7.04 9.25 -5.34
N GLY A 273 -6.60 9.48 -4.09
CA GLY A 273 -6.44 10.80 -3.50
C GLY A 273 -5.55 11.72 -4.32
N GLU A 274 -4.36 11.22 -4.66
CA GLU A 274 -3.42 11.97 -5.48
C GLU A 274 -3.97 12.24 -6.88
N LEU A 275 -4.53 11.21 -7.55
CA LEU A 275 -5.03 11.35 -8.92
C LEU A 275 -6.19 12.33 -9.05
N VAL A 276 -7.15 12.30 -8.12
CA VAL A 276 -8.25 13.29 -8.09
C VAL A 276 -7.69 14.70 -7.95
N GLY A 277 -6.72 14.90 -7.06
CA GLY A 277 -6.08 16.19 -6.85
C GLY A 277 -5.36 16.70 -8.10
N LEU A 278 -4.53 15.85 -8.72
CA LEU A 278 -3.75 16.20 -9.90
C LEU A 278 -4.62 16.50 -11.13
N VAL A 279 -5.68 15.73 -11.36
CA VAL A 279 -6.60 15.98 -12.49
C VAL A 279 -7.28 17.33 -12.32
N ARG A 280 -7.80 17.65 -11.12
CA ARG A 280 -8.38 18.97 -10.86
C ARG A 280 -7.38 20.09 -11.11
N GLU A 281 -6.13 19.89 -10.70
CA GLU A 281 -5.10 20.89 -10.92
C GLU A 281 -4.79 21.13 -12.39
N GLU A 282 -4.67 20.06 -13.17
CA GLU A 282 -4.41 20.18 -14.60
C GLU A 282 -5.60 20.81 -15.32
N THR A 283 -6.83 20.44 -14.97
CA THR A 283 -8.08 21.07 -15.44
C THR A 283 -8.09 22.57 -15.12
N ASP A 284 -7.81 22.98 -13.88
CA ASP A 284 -7.74 24.39 -13.48
C ASP A 284 -6.69 25.15 -14.29
N ARG A 285 -5.53 24.52 -14.52
CA ARG A 285 -4.38 25.11 -15.22
C ARG A 285 -4.63 25.31 -16.71
N THR A 286 -5.31 24.37 -17.37
CA THR A 286 -5.57 24.42 -18.81
C THR A 286 -6.91 25.07 -19.16
N GLY A 287 -7.82 25.20 -18.20
CA GLY A 287 -9.20 25.64 -18.43
C GLY A 287 -10.06 24.62 -19.16
N THR A 288 -9.63 23.35 -19.22
CA THR A 288 -10.40 22.26 -19.85
C THR A 288 -11.60 21.93 -18.95
N PRO A 289 -12.86 22.01 -19.44
CA PRO A 289 -14.01 21.81 -18.57
C PRO A 289 -14.13 20.34 -18.12
N VAL A 290 -14.24 20.14 -16.80
CA VAL A 290 -14.59 18.85 -16.18
C VAL A 290 -15.66 19.14 -15.13
N ASP A 291 -16.88 18.67 -15.38
CA ASP A 291 -18.03 18.95 -14.52
C ASP A 291 -18.06 18.01 -13.32
N GLU A 292 -17.72 16.74 -13.54
CA GLU A 292 -17.64 15.72 -12.50
C GLU A 292 -16.38 14.87 -12.68
N LEU A 293 -15.78 14.48 -11.56
CA LEU A 293 -14.61 13.60 -11.52
C LEU A 293 -14.77 12.60 -10.39
N HIS A 294 -14.67 11.32 -10.74
CA HIS A 294 -14.47 10.22 -9.81
C HIS A 294 -13.30 9.36 -10.28
N VAL A 295 -12.61 8.74 -9.33
CA VAL A 295 -11.60 7.72 -9.65
C VAL A 295 -12.06 6.42 -9.00
N ALA A 296 -12.48 5.46 -9.82
CA ALA A 296 -12.70 4.10 -9.37
C ALA A 296 -11.38 3.33 -9.50
N SER A 297 -10.96 2.68 -8.43
CA SER A 297 -9.75 1.87 -8.43
C SER A 297 -10.01 0.47 -7.94
N GLY A 298 -9.13 -0.44 -8.35
CA GLY A 298 -9.12 -1.80 -7.88
C GLY A 298 -7.75 -2.43 -7.99
N GLY A 299 -7.61 -3.56 -7.32
CA GLY A 299 -6.43 -4.40 -7.43
C GLY A 299 -6.73 -5.78 -6.91
N ARG A 300 -5.84 -6.72 -7.20
CA ARG A 300 -5.99 -8.13 -6.86
C ARG A 300 -4.87 -8.60 -5.95
N LEU A 301 -5.23 -9.44 -4.99
CA LEU A 301 -4.30 -10.24 -4.21
C LEU A 301 -4.66 -11.71 -4.37
N ASP A 302 -3.67 -12.55 -4.59
CA ASP A 302 -3.82 -14.00 -4.48
C ASP A 302 -3.11 -14.48 -3.22
N ILE A 303 -3.89 -14.85 -2.20
CA ILE A 303 -3.33 -15.16 -0.89
C ILE A 303 -2.51 -16.45 -0.87
N ARG A 304 -2.54 -17.28 -1.93
CA ARG A 304 -1.64 -18.45 -2.05
C ARG A 304 -0.19 -18.01 -2.17
N GLY A 305 0.07 -16.91 -2.88
CA GLY A 305 1.42 -16.34 -2.98
C GLY A 305 1.87 -15.75 -1.65
N MET A 306 0.98 -15.01 -0.97
CA MET A 306 1.24 -14.41 0.35
C MET A 306 1.49 -15.45 1.45
N GLN A 307 0.75 -16.56 1.44
CA GLN A 307 0.85 -17.63 2.45
C GLN A 307 1.89 -18.70 2.09
N ASN A 308 2.70 -18.47 1.05
CA ASN A 308 3.68 -19.42 0.52
C ASN A 308 3.09 -20.83 0.27
N VAL A 309 1.88 -20.86 -0.30
CA VAL A 309 1.18 -22.09 -0.69
C VAL A 309 1.59 -22.52 -2.10
N LEU A 310 1.76 -21.56 -3.01
CA LEU A 310 2.21 -21.79 -4.39
C LEU A 310 3.28 -20.77 -4.76
N ARG A 311 4.42 -21.25 -5.26
CA ARG A 311 5.60 -20.43 -5.56
C ARG A 311 5.40 -19.52 -6.77
N GLU A 312 4.66 -20.01 -7.77
CA GLU A 312 4.42 -19.34 -9.04
C GLU A 312 3.44 -18.17 -8.89
N VAL A 313 2.64 -18.19 -7.83
CA VAL A 313 1.72 -17.10 -7.50
C VAL A 313 2.52 -15.94 -6.90
N PRO A 314 2.36 -14.71 -7.40
CA PRO A 314 3.06 -13.55 -6.85
C PRO A 314 2.57 -13.26 -5.44
N SER A 315 3.50 -12.92 -4.53
CA SER A 315 3.16 -12.52 -3.16
C SER A 315 2.81 -11.04 -3.02
N ARG A 316 2.88 -10.27 -4.12
CA ARG A 316 2.59 -8.83 -4.17
C ARG A 316 1.11 -8.55 -4.40
N PHE A 317 0.68 -7.34 -4.05
CA PHE A 317 -0.57 -6.79 -4.56
C PHE A 317 -0.39 -6.40 -6.04
N HIS A 318 -1.30 -6.78 -6.94
CA HIS A 318 -1.07 -6.66 -8.39
C HIS A 318 -2.34 -6.34 -9.18
N ASN A 319 -2.22 -6.21 -10.51
CA ASN A 319 -3.30 -5.84 -11.43
C ASN A 319 -4.01 -4.55 -10.99
N LEU A 320 -3.23 -3.50 -10.75
CA LEU A 320 -3.77 -2.25 -10.24
C LEU A 320 -4.47 -1.50 -11.38
N GLY A 321 -5.75 -1.18 -11.19
CA GLY A 321 -6.57 -0.48 -12.16
C GLY A 321 -7.08 0.83 -11.60
N PHE A 322 -7.04 1.89 -12.42
CA PHE A 322 -7.60 3.20 -12.11
C PHE A 322 -8.43 3.69 -13.31
N ASP A 323 -9.74 3.72 -13.11
CA ASP A 323 -10.72 4.24 -14.06
C ASP A 323 -11.10 5.66 -13.61
N LEU A 324 -10.72 6.65 -14.40
CA LEU A 324 -11.10 8.05 -14.22
C LEU A 324 -12.47 8.26 -14.86
N GLU A 325 -13.51 8.28 -14.04
CA GLU A 325 -14.88 8.56 -14.47
C GLU A 325 -15.08 10.08 -14.53
N VAL A 326 -15.30 10.61 -15.73
CA VAL A 326 -15.30 12.04 -16.00
C VAL A 326 -16.58 12.44 -16.73
N THR A 327 -17.26 13.48 -16.25
CA THR A 327 -18.31 14.16 -17.02
C THR A 327 -17.71 15.43 -17.63
N SER A 328 -17.72 15.53 -18.96
CA SER A 328 -17.09 16.65 -19.68
C SER A 328 -17.54 16.74 -21.14
N ASP A 329 -17.80 17.95 -21.61
CA ASP A 329 -18.01 18.30 -23.03
C ASP A 329 -16.75 18.87 -23.72
N ALA A 330 -15.59 18.77 -23.07
CA ALA A 330 -14.32 19.16 -23.68
C ALA A 330 -14.01 18.33 -24.94
N ASP A 331 -13.20 18.87 -25.84
CA ASP A 331 -12.60 18.06 -26.91
C ASP A 331 -11.85 16.84 -26.33
N LEU A 332 -11.98 15.67 -26.97
CA LEU A 332 -11.41 14.42 -26.46
C LEU A 332 -9.89 14.48 -26.34
N ASP A 333 -9.21 15.07 -27.31
CA ASP A 333 -7.75 15.12 -27.32
C ASP A 333 -7.25 16.07 -26.24
N ALA A 334 -7.94 17.20 -26.05
CA ALA A 334 -7.67 18.12 -24.94
C ALA A 334 -7.88 17.47 -23.56
N LEU A 335 -8.99 16.73 -23.38
CA LEU A 335 -9.26 16.00 -22.14
C LEU A 335 -8.20 14.90 -21.91
N ALA A 336 -7.90 14.10 -22.94
CA ALA A 336 -6.88 13.06 -22.86
C ALA A 336 -5.50 13.63 -22.48
N ALA A 337 -5.14 14.80 -23.01
CA ALA A 337 -3.90 15.49 -22.66
C ALA A 337 -3.86 15.93 -21.19
N VAL A 338 -4.96 16.49 -20.66
CA VAL A 338 -5.10 16.85 -19.24
C VAL A 338 -4.94 15.63 -18.35
N LEU A 339 -5.68 14.55 -18.64
CA LEU A 339 -5.64 13.33 -17.84
C LEU A 339 -4.26 12.68 -17.89
N THR A 340 -3.66 12.56 -19.08
CA THR A 340 -2.31 11.98 -19.25
C THR A 340 -1.25 12.80 -18.52
N THR A 341 -1.34 14.14 -18.58
CA THR A 341 -0.42 15.03 -17.85
C THR A 341 -0.58 14.84 -16.34
N ALA A 342 -1.81 14.81 -15.84
CA ALA A 342 -2.08 14.59 -14.42
C ALA A 342 -1.52 13.24 -13.94
N LEU A 343 -1.75 12.17 -14.71
CA LEU A 343 -1.19 10.85 -14.42
C LEU A 343 0.34 10.87 -14.37
N GLY A 344 0.99 11.46 -15.39
CA GLY A 344 2.45 11.54 -15.45
C GLY A 344 3.08 12.31 -14.27
N ARG A 345 2.34 13.25 -13.68
CA ARG A 345 2.79 13.99 -12.50
C ARG A 345 2.69 13.20 -11.18
N SER A 346 1.95 12.09 -11.14
CA SER A 346 1.75 11.32 -9.91
C SER A 346 3.05 10.73 -9.36
N VAL A 347 3.35 11.07 -8.10
CA VAL A 347 4.47 10.49 -7.36
C VAL A 347 4.16 9.05 -6.98
N LEU A 348 2.93 8.73 -6.59
CA LEU A 348 2.59 7.36 -6.18
C LEU A 348 2.61 6.39 -7.37
N LEU A 349 2.06 6.77 -8.53
CA LEU A 349 2.19 5.94 -9.73
C LEU A 349 3.66 5.75 -10.10
N ALA A 350 4.46 6.83 -10.08
CA ALA A 350 5.90 6.75 -10.39
C ALA A 350 6.67 5.86 -9.41
N THR A 351 6.26 5.85 -8.14
CA THR A 351 6.81 4.97 -7.10
C THR A 351 6.52 3.51 -7.42
N LEU A 352 5.29 3.20 -7.83
CA LEU A 352 4.81 1.83 -8.05
C LEU A 352 5.32 1.20 -9.35
N VAL A 353 5.58 1.98 -10.40
CA VAL A 353 6.04 1.44 -11.71
C VAL A 353 7.55 1.32 -11.85
N ARG A 354 8.31 1.60 -10.79
CA ARG A 354 9.75 1.47 -10.83
C ARG A 354 10.21 0.39 -9.85
N PRO A 355 11.27 -0.35 -10.17
CA PRO A 355 11.97 -1.13 -9.17
C PRO A 355 12.49 -0.21 -8.06
N ASN A 356 12.19 -0.54 -6.81
CA ASN A 356 12.75 0.16 -5.65
C ASN A 356 13.58 -0.80 -4.79
N THR A 357 14.27 -0.21 -3.83
CA THR A 357 14.85 -0.92 -2.70
C THR A 357 14.28 -0.37 -1.42
N ILE A 358 14.10 -1.21 -0.41
CA ILE A 358 13.56 -0.79 0.88
C ILE A 358 14.57 -1.14 1.96
N ALA A 359 15.07 -0.15 2.70
CA ALA A 359 15.97 -0.38 3.84
C ALA A 359 15.19 -0.98 5.01
N ILE A 360 15.76 -2.02 5.62
CA ILE A 360 15.14 -2.79 6.69
C ILE A 360 16.01 -2.73 7.92
N GLU A 361 15.42 -2.33 9.04
CA GLU A 361 16.04 -2.43 10.35
C GLU A 361 15.16 -3.30 11.27
N LEU A 362 15.79 -4.22 11.99
CA LEU A 362 15.12 -5.06 12.98
C LEU A 362 15.80 -4.86 14.33
N GLY A 363 15.05 -4.29 15.28
CA GLY A 363 15.50 -4.07 16.64
C GLY A 363 14.87 -5.02 17.64
N ARG A 364 15.65 -5.39 18.66
CA ARG A 364 15.18 -6.13 19.84
C ARG A 364 15.81 -5.53 21.10
N PRO A 365 15.08 -5.47 22.23
CA PRO A 365 15.67 -5.04 23.49
C PRO A 365 16.88 -5.92 23.87
N GLY A 366 18.05 -5.31 24.03
CA GLY A 366 19.27 -5.99 24.48
C GLY A 366 20.04 -6.77 23.40
N ALA A 367 19.63 -6.72 22.13
CA ALA A 367 20.39 -7.29 21.01
C ALA A 367 20.82 -6.17 20.04
N PRO A 368 21.91 -6.34 19.28
CA PRO A 368 22.26 -5.41 18.22
C PRO A 368 21.18 -5.42 17.12
N ASP A 369 20.92 -4.24 16.54
CA ASP A 369 20.02 -4.13 15.41
C ASP A 369 20.57 -4.89 14.21
N THR A 370 19.67 -5.50 13.44
CA THR A 370 20.00 -6.12 12.15
C THR A 370 19.51 -5.22 11.02
N GLU A 371 20.41 -4.90 10.09
CA GLU A 371 20.11 -4.02 8.97
C GLU A 371 20.39 -4.72 7.64
N TYR A 372 19.50 -4.55 6.67
CA TYR A 372 19.74 -4.99 5.29
C TYR A 372 18.85 -4.27 4.30
N LEU A 373 19.22 -4.34 3.02
CA LEU A 373 18.43 -3.79 1.92
C LEU A 373 17.56 -4.87 1.31
N SER A 374 16.24 -4.66 1.30
CA SER A 374 15.31 -5.48 0.53
C SER A 374 15.30 -5.03 -0.94
N SER A 375 15.29 -6.01 -1.86
CA SER A 375 15.18 -5.81 -3.31
C SER A 375 14.36 -6.95 -3.91
N SER A 376 13.76 -6.75 -5.09
CA SER A 376 12.99 -7.79 -5.78
C SER A 376 13.81 -9.06 -5.97
N ALA A 377 15.08 -8.94 -6.36
CA ALA A 377 15.98 -10.07 -6.55
C ALA A 377 16.24 -10.82 -5.24
N ALA A 378 16.51 -10.11 -4.14
CA ALA A 378 16.74 -10.73 -2.83
C ALA A 378 15.48 -11.44 -2.30
N ALA A 379 14.31 -10.83 -2.48
CA ALA A 379 13.03 -11.41 -2.09
C ALA A 379 12.73 -12.70 -2.88
N GLU A 380 12.91 -12.69 -4.21
CA GLU A 380 12.69 -13.88 -5.04
C GLU A 380 13.69 -15.00 -4.72
N ALA A 381 14.97 -14.68 -4.53
CA ALA A 381 15.98 -15.66 -4.13
C ALA A 381 15.62 -16.34 -2.78
N PHE A 382 15.08 -15.57 -1.83
CA PHE A 382 14.61 -16.14 -0.56
C PHE A 382 13.36 -17.01 -0.71
N ARG A 383 12.43 -16.66 -1.62
CA ARG A 383 11.26 -17.50 -1.94
C ARG A 383 11.67 -18.82 -2.60
N ASP A 384 12.66 -18.79 -3.47
CA ASP A 384 13.23 -19.99 -4.10
C ASP A 384 13.86 -20.91 -3.06
N GLU A 385 14.64 -20.33 -2.14
CA GLU A 385 15.25 -21.06 -1.04
C GLU A 385 14.19 -21.78 -0.18
N LEU A 386 13.15 -21.06 0.24
CA LEU A 386 12.07 -21.63 1.05
C LEU A 386 11.32 -22.74 0.30
N SER A 387 11.08 -22.55 -0.99
CA SER A 387 10.39 -23.54 -1.82
C SER A 387 11.20 -24.83 -1.93
N ARG A 388 12.53 -24.71 -2.11
CA ARG A 388 13.45 -25.85 -2.10
C ARG A 388 13.42 -26.58 -0.76
N GLN A 389 13.52 -25.84 0.36
CA GLN A 389 13.47 -26.43 1.70
C GLN A 389 12.16 -27.18 1.96
N GLN A 390 11.02 -26.64 1.52
CA GLN A 390 9.72 -27.30 1.65
C GLN A 390 9.64 -28.59 0.81
N GLN A 391 10.17 -28.59 -0.41
CA GLN A 391 10.22 -29.78 -1.26
C GLN A 391 11.12 -30.87 -0.68
N GLU A 392 12.29 -30.51 -0.15
CA GLU A 392 13.21 -31.44 0.51
C GLU A 392 12.57 -32.06 1.76
N ALA A 393 11.91 -31.25 2.59
CA ALA A 393 11.18 -31.73 3.76
C ALA A 393 10.03 -32.67 3.40
N ALA A 394 9.28 -32.37 2.34
CA ALA A 394 8.20 -33.24 1.84
C ALA A 394 8.74 -34.60 1.37
N ARG A 395 9.82 -34.61 0.58
CA ARG A 395 10.47 -35.86 0.13
C ARG A 395 11.01 -36.67 1.29
N ALA A 396 11.59 -36.03 2.30
CA ALA A 396 12.09 -36.71 3.50
C ALA A 396 10.94 -37.34 4.31
N ALA A 397 9.79 -36.66 4.43
CA ALA A 397 8.62 -37.18 5.10
C ALA A 397 7.99 -38.37 4.35
N GLU A 398 7.93 -38.31 3.02
CA GLU A 398 7.46 -39.41 2.18
C GLU A 398 8.38 -40.65 2.29
N ALA A 399 9.70 -40.44 2.27
CA ALA A 399 10.67 -41.52 2.45
C ALA A 399 10.52 -42.18 3.84
N ALA A 400 10.39 -41.39 4.90
CA ALA A 400 10.19 -41.91 6.26
C ALA A 400 8.85 -42.67 6.43
N ALA A 401 7.80 -42.24 5.74
CA ALA A 401 6.52 -42.95 5.74
C ALA A 401 6.62 -44.29 5.00
N SER A 402 7.32 -44.35 3.86
CA SER A 402 7.55 -45.58 3.11
C SER A 402 8.45 -46.58 3.83
N GLU A 403 9.35 -46.14 4.71
CA GLU A 403 10.18 -47.04 5.54
C GLU A 403 9.42 -47.61 6.75
N ALA A 404 8.27 -47.02 7.11
CA ALA A 404 7.44 -47.46 8.24
C ALA A 404 6.33 -48.46 7.84
N GLU A 405 6.04 -48.59 6.53
CA GLU A 405 5.15 -49.61 5.94
C GLU A 405 5.92 -50.89 5.58
#